data_AF-A0A2D6MDL8-F1
#
_entry.id   AF-A0A2D6MDL8-F1
#
_cell.length_a   1.000
_cell.length_b   1.000
_cell.length_c   1.000
_cell.angle_alpha   90.00
_cell.angle_beta   90.00
_cell.angle_gamma   90.00
#
_symmetry.space_group_name_H-M   'P 1'
#
loop_
_entity.id
_entity.type
_entity.pdbx_description
1 polymer ?
#
loop_
_entity_poly.entity_id
_entity_poly.type
_entity_poly.pdbx_seq_one_letter_code
_entity_poly.pdbx_strand_id
1 'polypeptide(L)'
;MSNKSECETNSIGTKRWYLNDELHREDGPAIVCANGDKYWYLNDELHREDGPAILCQNGTKLWYLNDKRVTEAEHTRRTQVNIFVALHNKLKQI
;
A
#
# COMPACT_ATOMS: atom_id res chain seq x y z
N MET A 1 18.91 1.17 16.28
CA MET A 1 17.70 0.36 16.51
C MET A 1 17.16 0.03 15.14
N SER A 2 17.17 -1.24 14.75
CA SER A 2 16.79 -1.61 13.38
C SER A 2 15.29 -1.44 13.22
N ASN A 3 14.87 -0.51 12.35
CA ASN A 3 13.49 -0.33 11.88
C ASN A 3 13.06 -1.53 11.04
N LYS A 4 12.97 -2.70 11.65
CA LYS A 4 12.58 -3.93 10.97
C LYS A 4 11.12 -4.19 11.30
N SER A 5 10.30 -4.35 10.26
CA SER A 5 8.91 -4.70 10.45
C SER A 5 8.78 -6.10 11.06
N GLU A 6 7.99 -6.21 12.12
CA GLU A 6 7.71 -7.44 12.86
C GLU A 6 6.50 -8.15 12.24
N CYS A 7 6.58 -9.46 12.07
CA CYS A 7 5.48 -10.25 11.50
C CYS A 7 4.78 -11.05 12.59
N GLU A 8 3.50 -10.79 12.81
CA GLU A 8 2.62 -11.60 13.66
C GLU A 8 1.81 -12.57 12.79
N THR A 9 1.64 -13.82 13.22
CA THR A 9 0.70 -14.76 12.61
C THR A 9 -0.25 -15.28 13.67
N ASN A 10 -1.56 -15.13 13.46
CA ASN A 10 -2.56 -15.64 14.41
C ASN A 10 -2.91 -17.12 14.17
N SER A 11 -3.69 -17.72 15.06
CA SER A 11 -4.06 -19.15 15.03
C SER A 11 -4.82 -19.59 13.79
N ILE A 12 -5.48 -18.66 13.09
CA ILE A 12 -6.20 -18.93 11.84
C ILE A 12 -5.31 -18.74 10.59
N GLY A 13 -4.05 -18.34 10.74
CA GLY A 13 -3.09 -18.18 9.64
C GLY A 13 -3.06 -16.80 8.99
N THR A 14 -3.73 -15.80 9.56
CA THR A 14 -3.62 -14.41 9.12
C THR A 14 -2.29 -13.82 9.57
N LYS A 15 -1.57 -13.22 8.63
CA LYS A 15 -0.29 -12.56 8.87
C LYS A 15 -0.45 -11.05 8.90
N ARG A 16 0.20 -10.38 9.84
CA ARG A 16 0.24 -8.92 9.98
C ARG A 16 1.67 -8.44 10.12
N TRP A 17 2.01 -7.32 9.51
CA TRP A 17 3.33 -6.69 9.61
C TRP A 17 3.21 -5.33 10.27
N TYR A 18 4.04 -5.12 11.30
CA TYR A 18 4.05 -3.92 12.11
C TYR A 18 5.41 -3.23 12.06
N LEU A 19 5.45 -1.91 12.09
CA LEU A 19 6.64 -1.10 12.32
C LEU A 19 6.30 -0.08 13.41
N ASN A 20 7.06 -0.05 14.50
CA ASN A 20 6.78 0.83 15.64
C ASN A 20 5.34 0.71 16.18
N ASP A 21 4.85 -0.53 16.34
CA ASP A 21 3.49 -0.86 16.79
C ASP A 21 2.34 -0.45 15.84
N GLU A 22 2.64 0.13 14.66
CA GLU A 22 1.66 0.49 13.62
C GLU A 22 1.68 -0.54 12.48
N LEU A 23 0.54 -0.85 11.87
CA LEU A 23 0.48 -1.67 10.65
C LEU A 23 1.24 -0.96 9.53
N HIS A 24 2.29 -1.60 9.05
CA HIS A 24 3.17 -0.97 8.08
C HIS A 24 3.93 -2.00 7.28
N ARG A 25 3.91 -1.84 5.95
CA ARG A 25 4.82 -2.57 5.05
C ARG A 25 4.96 -1.90 3.68
N GLU A 26 6.19 -1.56 3.30
CA GLU A 26 6.50 -0.98 1.99
C GLU A 26 6.58 -2.05 0.87
N ASP A 27 7.24 -3.18 1.14
CA ASP A 27 7.53 -4.20 0.12
C ASP A 27 6.37 -5.17 -0.18
N GLY A 28 5.21 -5.01 0.45
CA GLY A 28 4.13 -5.96 0.33
C GLY A 28 2.92 -5.66 1.21
N PRO A 29 1.93 -6.57 1.25
CA PRO A 29 0.74 -6.38 2.07
C PRO A 29 1.10 -6.42 3.57
N ALA A 30 0.62 -5.42 4.30
CA ALA A 30 0.73 -5.37 5.76
C ALA A 30 -0.23 -6.34 6.44
N ILE A 31 -1.28 -6.82 5.75
CA ILE A 31 -2.12 -7.92 6.21
C ILE A 31 -2.34 -8.92 5.07
N VAL A 32 -2.13 -10.20 5.37
CA VAL A 32 -2.53 -11.31 4.50
C VAL A 32 -3.45 -12.22 5.29
N CYS A 33 -4.73 -12.20 4.96
CA CYS A 33 -5.74 -13.02 5.58
C CYS A 33 -5.62 -14.49 5.15
N ALA A 34 -6.11 -15.40 5.99
CA ALA A 34 -6.09 -16.83 5.72
C ALA A 34 -6.90 -17.24 4.48
N ASN A 35 -7.94 -16.46 4.15
CA ASN A 35 -8.73 -16.63 2.93
C ASN A 35 -8.00 -16.11 1.67
N GLY A 36 -6.84 -15.47 1.81
CA GLY A 36 -6.06 -14.90 0.70
C GLY A 36 -6.33 -13.42 0.41
N ASP A 37 -7.22 -12.76 1.16
CA ASP A 37 -7.37 -11.30 1.08
C ASP A 37 -6.08 -10.60 1.53
N LYS A 38 -5.73 -9.51 0.84
CA LYS A 38 -4.50 -8.76 1.08
C LYS A 38 -4.81 -7.28 1.25
N TYR A 39 -4.16 -6.67 2.24
CA TYR A 39 -4.31 -5.26 2.58
C TYR A 39 -2.94 -4.62 2.73
N TRP A 40 -2.77 -3.45 2.14
CA TRP A 40 -1.54 -2.67 2.20
C TRP A 40 -1.76 -1.47 3.12
N TYR A 41 -0.95 -1.39 4.17
CA TYR A 41 -0.95 -0.30 5.15
C TYR A 41 0.44 0.31 5.24
N LEU A 42 0.48 1.63 5.40
CA LEU A 42 1.67 2.39 5.78
C LEU A 42 1.30 3.28 6.95
N ASN A 43 1.94 3.07 8.11
CA ASN A 43 1.69 3.82 9.34
C ASN A 43 0.19 3.82 9.73
N ASP A 44 -0.41 2.62 9.79
CA ASP A 44 -1.84 2.38 10.04
C ASP A 44 -2.83 2.95 9.00
N GLU A 45 -2.36 3.67 7.99
CA GLU A 45 -3.20 4.16 6.89
C GLU A 45 -3.25 3.15 5.74
N LEU A 46 -4.46 2.86 5.25
CA LEU A 46 -4.65 2.03 4.07
C LEU A 46 -4.11 2.78 2.84
N HIS A 47 -3.00 2.32 2.30
CA HIS A 47 -2.25 3.03 1.27
C HIS A 47 -1.45 2.07 0.38
N ARG A 48 -1.44 2.35 -0.93
CA ARG A 48 -0.49 1.75 -1.86
C ARG A 48 -0.33 2.61 -3.12
N GLU A 49 0.88 2.91 -3.55
CA GLU A 49 1.12 3.68 -4.79
C GLU A 49 1.19 2.80 -6.05
N ASP A 50 1.65 1.56 -5.91
CA ASP A 50 1.91 0.64 -7.03
C ASP A 50 0.71 -0.25 -7.43
N GLY A 51 -0.48 0.02 -6.89
CA GLY A 51 -1.67 -0.76 -7.21
C GLY A 51 -2.79 -0.63 -6.19
N PRO A 52 -3.75 -1.58 -6.15
CA PRO A 52 -4.85 -1.53 -5.20
C PRO A 52 -4.35 -1.80 -3.78
N ALA A 53 -4.85 -1.03 -2.82
CA ALA A 53 -4.56 -1.18 -1.41
C ALA A 53 -5.35 -2.32 -0.75
N ILE A 54 -6.42 -2.82 -1.39
CA ILE A 54 -7.12 -4.05 -1.00
C ILE A 54 -7.26 -4.94 -2.23
N LEU A 55 -6.90 -6.22 -2.06
CA LEU A 55 -7.13 -7.27 -3.04
C LEU A 55 -7.84 -8.44 -2.35
N CYS A 56 -9.11 -8.66 -2.69
CA CYS A 56 -9.88 -9.79 -2.17
C CYS A 56 -9.65 -11.04 -3.01
N GLN A 57 -9.81 -12.22 -2.40
CA GLN A 57 -9.72 -13.52 -3.06
C GLN A 57 -10.69 -13.65 -4.24
N ASN A 58 -11.86 -13.01 -4.16
CA ASN A 58 -12.86 -12.99 -5.23
C ASN A 58 -12.48 -12.10 -6.43
N GLY A 59 -11.29 -11.47 -6.42
CA GLY A 59 -10.80 -10.61 -7.48
C GLY A 59 -11.17 -9.12 -7.32
N THR A 60 -11.92 -8.76 -6.28
CA THR A 60 -12.23 -7.35 -5.98
C THR A 60 -10.95 -6.58 -5.68
N LYS A 61 -10.81 -5.41 -6.31
CA LYS A 61 -9.70 -4.48 -6.12
C LYS A 61 -10.24 -3.15 -5.63
N LEU A 62 -9.62 -2.57 -4.60
CA LEU A 62 -9.95 -1.24 -4.11
C LEU A 62 -8.67 -0.42 -3.94
N TRP A 63 -8.72 0.84 -4.36
CA TRP A 63 -7.59 1.76 -4.35
C TRP A 63 -7.79 2.80 -3.24
N TYR A 64 -6.74 2.98 -2.44
CA TYR A 64 -6.68 3.94 -1.35
C TYR A 64 -5.31 4.60 -1.31
N LEU A 65 -5.31 5.90 -1.00
CA LEU A 65 -4.12 6.68 -0.71
C LEU A 65 -4.39 7.45 0.58
N ASN A 66 -3.66 7.11 1.67
CA ASN A 66 -3.81 7.72 3.00
C ASN A 66 -5.28 7.65 3.47
N ASP A 67 -5.84 6.43 3.50
CA ASP A 67 -7.25 6.13 3.83
C ASP A 67 -8.33 6.74 2.92
N LYS A 68 -7.95 7.52 1.91
CA LYS A 68 -8.90 8.09 0.95
C LYS A 68 -9.13 7.11 -0.18
N ARG A 69 -10.37 6.59 -0.25
CA ARG A 69 -10.80 5.77 -1.38
C ARG A 69 -10.77 6.60 -2.66
N VAL A 70 -10.09 6.09 -3.67
CA VAL A 70 -10.01 6.70 -5.00
C VAL A 70 -10.41 5.68 -6.06
N THR A 71 -10.78 6.16 -7.24
CA THR A 71 -10.94 5.29 -8.40
C THR A 71 -9.56 4.88 -8.92
N GLU A 72 -9.47 3.77 -9.66
CA GLU A 72 -8.24 3.36 -10.33
C GLU A 72 -7.68 4.47 -11.22
N ALA A 73 -8.54 5.16 -12.00
CA ALA A 73 -8.11 6.26 -12.86
C ALA A 73 -7.56 7.46 -12.06
N GLU A 74 -8.15 7.78 -10.90
CA GLU A 74 -7.64 8.84 -10.04
C GLU A 74 -6.33 8.45 -9.35
N HIS A 75 -6.24 7.21 -8.89
CA HIS A 75 -5.04 6.64 -8.31
C HIS A 75 -3.87 6.71 -9.29
N THR A 76 -4.04 6.15 -10.49
CA THR A 76 -3.02 6.20 -11.56
C THR A 76 -2.62 7.63 -11.89
N ARG A 77 -3.56 8.58 -11.95
CA ARG A 77 -3.21 9.99 -12.15
C ARG A 77 -2.35 10.53 -11.01
N ARG A 78 -2.74 10.31 -9.75
CA ARG A 78 -1.99 10.83 -8.59
C ARG A 78 -0.59 10.25 -8.47
N THR A 79 -0.43 8.95 -8.69
CA THR A 79 0.85 8.26 -8.54
C THR A 79 1.75 8.42 -9.77
N GLN A 80 1.19 8.48 -10.98
CA GLN A 80 1.96 8.59 -12.22
C GLN A 80 2.28 10.04 -12.63
N VAL A 81 1.48 11.02 -12.19
CA VAL A 81 1.83 12.45 -12.36
C VAL A 81 3.10 12.79 -11.58
N ASN A 82 3.41 12.12 -10.47
CA ASN A 82 4.66 12.34 -9.74
C ASN A 82 5.90 11.96 -10.56
N ILE A 83 5.82 10.96 -11.45
CA ILE A 83 6.92 10.63 -12.36
C ILE A 83 7.01 11.66 -13.50
N PHE A 84 5.88 12.08 -14.08
CA PHE A 84 5.89 13.02 -15.20
C PHE A 84 6.22 14.46 -14.77
N VAL A 85 5.80 14.91 -13.58
CA VAL A 85 6.17 16.22 -13.02
C VAL A 85 7.64 16.24 -12.57
N ALA A 86 8.15 15.14 -12.00
CA ALA A 86 9.58 15.03 -11.69
C ALA A 86 10.46 15.05 -12.96
N LEU A 87 10.02 14.42 -14.06
CA LEU A 87 10.70 14.49 -15.36
C LEU A 87 10.55 15.87 -16.03
N HIS A 88 9.37 16.51 -15.96
CA HIS A 88 9.13 17.78 -16.63
C HIS A 88 9.79 18.99 -15.94
N ASN A 89 9.98 18.95 -14.61
CA ASN A 89 10.78 19.97 -13.89
C ASN A 89 12.29 19.84 -14.16
N LYS A 90 12.76 18.67 -14.62
CA LYS A 90 14.18 18.45 -14.98
C LYS A 90 14.52 18.89 -16.41
N LEU A 91 13.52 18.94 -17.30
CA LEU A 91 13.67 19.34 -18.71
C LEU A 91 13.38 20.83 -18.98
N LYS A 92 12.95 21.60 -17.97
CA LYS A 92 12.74 23.06 -18.07
C LYS A 92 13.88 23.91 -17.48
N GLN A 93 14.95 23.28 -16.98
CA GLN A 93 16.15 23.97 -16.50
C GLN A 93 17.38 23.75 -17.42
N ILE A 94 17.14 23.42 -18.69
CA ILE A 94 18.17 23.39 -19.74
C ILE A 94 17.72 24.31 -20.86
#